data_AF-A0A4P6YEW1-F1
#
_entry.id   AF-A0A4P6YEW1-F1
#
_cell.length_a   1.000
_cell.length_b   1.000
_cell.length_c   1.000
_cell.angle_alpha   90.00
_cell.angle_beta   90.00
_cell.angle_gamma   90.00
#
_symmetry.space_group_name_H-M   'P 1'
#
loop_
_entity.id
_entity.type
_entity.pdbx_description
1 polymer ?
#
loop_
_entity_poly.entity_id
_entity_poly.type
_entity_poly.pdbx_seq_one_letter_code
_entity_poly.pdbx_strand_id
1 'polypeptide(L)' 'METLLINTKNSSNAKFILELVKKLGEEGRILSAEQQEDYFLGAMILNEKTGEKVSRNEVFEKLNKK' A
#
# COMPACT_ATOMS: atom_id res chain seq x y z
N MET A 1 2.41 0.18 17.47
CA MET A 1 2.83 1.32 16.65
C MET A 1 1.64 1.69 15.80
N GLU A 2 1.11 2.90 15.98
CA GLU A 2 0.02 3.41 15.14
C GLU A 2 0.65 3.98 13.87
N THR A 3 0.06 3.68 12.71
CA THR A 3 0.62 4.09 11.41
C THR A 3 -0.35 5.01 10.71
N LEU A 4 0.12 6.18 10.28
CA LEU A 4 -0.65 7.16 9.53
C LEU A 4 -0.15 7.21 8.08
N LEU A 5 -1.05 6.98 7.13
CA LEU A 5 -0.79 7.15 5.70
C LEU A 5 -1.65 8.29 5.15
N ILE A 6 -1.04 9.22 4.42
CA ILE A 6 -1.71 10.39 3.87
C ILE A 6 -1.48 10.45 2.36
N ASN A 7 -2.56 10.34 1.59
CA ASN A 7 -2.54 10.52 0.14
C ASN A 7 -2.63 12.00 -0.21
N THR A 8 -1.50 12.60 -0.57
CA THR A 8 -1.42 14.03 -0.89
C THR A 8 -1.58 14.29 -2.39
N LYS A 9 -2.24 15.39 -2.75
CA LYS A 9 -2.52 15.75 -4.15
C LYS A 9 -1.28 16.19 -4.96
N ASN A 10 -0.23 16.67 -4.29
CA ASN A 10 0.99 17.13 -4.94
C ASN A 10 2.19 17.08 -3.97
N SER A 11 3.39 17.21 -4.52
CA SER A 11 4.65 17.12 -3.78
C SER A 11 4.86 18.26 -2.77
N SER A 12 4.30 19.44 -3.02
CA SER A 12 4.39 20.59 -2.11
C SER A 12 3.67 20.30 -0.79
N ASN A 13 2.44 19.78 -0.89
CA ASN A 13 1.65 19.39 0.27
C ASN A 13 2.32 18.26 1.06
N ALA A 14 2.90 17.27 0.36
CA ALA A 14 3.64 16.18 1.00
C ALA A 14 4.81 16.68 1.86
N LYS A 15 5.59 17.64 1.34
CA LYS A 15 6.70 18.25 2.08
C LYS A 15 6.21 19.02 3.30
N PHE A 16 5.17 19.83 3.14
CA PHE A 16 4.60 20.59 4.25
C PHE A 16 4.11 19.68 5.38
N ILE A 17 3.38 18.61 5.04
CA ILE A 17 2.89 17.63 6.02
C ILE A 17 4.07 16.92 6.70
N LEU A 18 5.10 16.54 5.95
CA LEU A 18 6.29 15.91 6.53
C LEU A 18 7.00 16.83 7.53
N GLU A 19 7.10 18.12 7.24
CA GLU A 19 7.66 19.10 8.17
C GLU A 19 6.81 19.26 9.43
N LEU A 20 5.48 19.25 9.29
CA LEU A 20 4.56 19.31 10.43
C LEU A 20 4.74 18.09 11.34
N VAL A 21 4.76 16.89 10.77
CA VAL A 21 4.95 15.63 11.51
C VAL A 21 6.28 15.64 12.27
N LYS A 22 7.37 16.06 11.60
CA LYS A 22 8.68 16.23 12.26
C LYS A 22 8.65 17.24 13.41
N LYS A 23 7.89 18.34 13.27
CA LYS A 23 7.73 19.34 14.34
C LYS A 23 6.95 18.81 15.54
N LEU A 24 6.06 17.85 15.33
CA LEU A 24 5.31 17.19 16.41
C LEU A 24 6.17 16.14 17.16
N GLY A 25 7.40 15.87 16.68
CA GLY A 25 8.27 14.85 17.25
C GLY A 25 8.03 13.45 16.67
N GLU A 26 7.23 13.35 15.61
CA GLU A 26 6.89 12.09 14.95
C GLU A 26 7.80 11.82 13.76
N GLU A 27 7.94 10.55 13.40
CA GLU A 27 8.69 10.13 12.23
C GLU A 27 7.78 10.04 11.00
N GLY A 28 8.22 10.66 9.91
CA GLY A 28 7.52 10.62 8.62
C GLY A 28 8.50 10.42 7.48
N ARG A 29 8.03 9.79 6.40
CA ARG A 29 8.76 9.66 5.14
C ARG A 29 7.82 9.69 3.94
N ILE A 30 8.31 10.20 2.82
CA ILE A 30 7.64 10.09 1.53
C ILE A 30 8.04 8.75 0.92
N LEU A 31 7.04 7.94 0.54
CA LEU A 31 7.28 6.64 -0.07
C LEU A 31 7.76 6.79 -1.52
N SER A 32 8.60 5.85 -1.97
CA SER A 32 8.91 5.69 -3.40
C SER A 32 7.69 5.15 -4.16
N ALA A 33 7.73 5.23 -5.50
CA ALA A 33 6.67 4.66 -6.34
C ALA A 33 6.51 3.16 -6.12
N GLU A 34 7.61 2.41 -6.02
CA GLU A 34 7.60 0.96 -5.72
C GLU A 34 6.97 0.69 -4.35
N GLN A 35 7.36 1.42 -3.31
CA GLN A 35 6.80 1.28 -1.97
C GLN A 35 5.30 1.62 -1.93
N GLN A 36 4.88 2.59 -2.74
CA GLN A 36 3.48 2.96 -2.88
C GLN A 36 2.69 1.84 -3.56
N GLU A 37 3.20 1.29 -4.66
CA GLU A 37 2.60 0.18 -5.39
C GLU A 37 2.44 -1.06 -4.49
N ASP A 38 3.52 -1.47 -3.82
CA ASP A 38 3.53 -2.61 -2.89
C ASP A 38 2.47 -2.45 -1.80
N TYR A 39 2.34 -1.25 -1.24
CA TYR A 39 1.34 -0.96 -0.23
C TYR A 39 -0.09 -1.10 -0.77
N PHE A 40 -0.37 -0.50 -1.93
CA PHE A 40 -1.71 -0.56 -2.51
C PHE A 40 -2.07 -1.98 -2.95
N LEU A 41 -1.14 -2.71 -3.54
CA LEU A 41 -1.34 -4.10 -3.91
C LEU A 41 -1.61 -4.97 -2.68
N GLY A 42 -0.82 -4.79 -1.61
CA GLY A 42 -1.04 -5.48 -0.34
C GLY A 42 -2.42 -5.19 0.25
N ALA A 43 -2.85 -3.92 0.22
CA ALA A 43 -4.18 -3.52 0.70
C ALA A 43 -5.31 -4.17 -0.13
N MET A 44 -5.17 -4.22 -1.46
CA MET A 44 -6.12 -4.90 -2.34
C MET A 44 -6.20 -6.40 -2.04
N ILE A 45 -5.05 -7.06 -1.88
CA ILE A 45 -5.01 -8.49 -1.53
C ILE A 45 -5.71 -8.76 -0.20
N LEU A 46 -5.50 -7.92 0.80
CA LEU A 46 -6.15 -8.07 2.10
C LEU A 46 -7.67 -7.86 2.03
N ASN A 47 -8.13 -6.87 1.26
CA ASN A 47 -9.56 -6.57 1.09
C ASN A 47 -10.31 -7.68 0.33
N GLU A 48 -9.68 -8.28 -0.68
CA GLU A 48 -10.27 -9.33 -1.52
C GLU A 48 -10.05 -10.74 -0.97
N LYS A 49 -9.37 -10.89 0.18
CA LYS A 49 -9.04 -12.19 0.74
C LYS A 49 -10.29 -12.91 1.23
N THR A 50 -10.67 -13.99 0.55
CA THR A 50 -11.84 -14.81 0.92
C THR A 50 -11.56 -15.79 2.07
N GLY A 51 -10.27 -16.07 2.36
CA GLY A 51 -9.85 -17.08 3.34
C GLY A 51 -9.88 -18.52 2.81
N GLU A 52 -10.41 -18.74 1.60
CA GLU A 52 -10.40 -20.03 0.94
C GLU A 52 -9.01 -20.35 0.36
N LYS A 53 -8.65 -21.63 0.36
CA LYS A 53 -7.40 -22.11 -0.23
C LYS A 53 -7.73 -22.92 -1.48
N VAL A 54 -7.10 -22.55 -2.57
CA VAL A 54 -7.20 -23.26 -3.85
C VAL A 54 -5.90 -24.00 -4.15
N SER A 55 -6.02 -25.12 -4.86
CA SER A 55 -4.85 -25.88 -5.28
C SER A 55 -4.06 -25.13 -6.34
N ARG A 56 -2.75 -25.40 -6.45
CA ARG A 56 -1.92 -24.86 -7.54
C ARG A 56 -2.55 -25.16 -8.90
N ASN A 57 -3.00 -26.38 -9.13
CA ASN A 57 -3.59 -26.79 -10.41
C ASN A 57 -4.80 -25.93 -10.78
N GLU A 58 -5.71 -25.70 -9.84
CA GLU A 58 -6.90 -24.87 -10.06
C GLU A 58 -6.54 -23.42 -10.43
N VAL A 59 -5.52 -22.85 -9.78
CA VAL A 59 -5.02 -21.50 -10.10
C VAL A 59 -4.47 -21.46 -11.53
N PHE A 60 -3.62 -22.43 -11.89
CA PHE A 60 -3.02 -22.48 -13.22
C PHE A 60 -4.05 -22.76 -14.33
N GLU A 61 -5.08 -23.57 -14.07
CA GLU A 61 -6.20 -23.77 -14.99
C GLU A 61 -6.95 -22.46 -15.27
N LYS A 62 -7.22 -21.66 -14.23
CA LYS A 62 -7.88 -20.35 -14.39
C LYS A 62 -7.01 -19.33 -15.13
N LEU A 63 -5.69 -19.38 -14.95
CA LEU A 63 -4.73 -18.48 -15.62
C LEU A 63 -4.43 -18.88 -17.07
N ASN A 64 -4.53 -20.17 -17.42
CA ASN A 64 -4.26 -20.70 -18.77
C ASN A 64 -5.49 -20.83 -19.66
N LYS A 65 -6.67 -20.32 -19.27
CA LYS A 65 -7.82 -20.22 -20.18
C LYS A 65 -7.55 -19.19 -21.29
N LYS A 66 -6.93 -19.67 -22.37
CA LYS A 66 -7.23 -19.24 -23.74
C LYS A 66 -8.39 -20.05 -24.28
#